data_AF-A0A6J4C2F3-F1
#
_entry.id   AF-A0A6J4C2F3-F1
#
_cell.length_a   1.000
_cell.length_b   1.000
_cell.length_c   1.000
_cell.angle_alpha   90.00
_cell.angle_beta   90.00
_cell.angle_gamma   90.00
#
_symmetry.space_group_name_H-M   'P 1'
#
loop_
_entity.id
_entity.type
_entity.pdbx_description
1 polymer ?
#
loop_
_entity_poly.entity_id
_entity_poly.type
_entity_poly.pdbx_seq_one_letter_code
_entity_poly.pdbx_strand_id
1 'polypeptide(L)'
;MKELSVPCRMNVGGKWSSGCIHELSDKGMLVSSSEPPPLGTYVEIRRGTLIIIGRVVWNGGSRFGVRTQDPISLAALLSEPVLDRRQKTIDRRSAPRSDSARRTVDRSASSRHRSSAFEFLCIVALGAGVAGFAAVSSYHALSAPLAATVVLLDGAAQ
;
A
#
# COMPACT_ATOMS: atom_id res chain seq x y z
N MET A 1 -2.18 26.63 -1.99
CA MET A 1 -2.49 25.89 -0.74
C MET A 1 -1.47 24.78 -0.60
N LYS A 2 -0.79 24.67 0.55
CA LYS A 2 0.26 23.67 0.76
C LYS A 2 -0.43 22.37 1.23
N GLU A 3 -0.36 21.32 0.42
CA GLU A 3 -0.87 20.00 0.81
C GLU A 3 -0.03 19.50 2.01
N LEU A 4 -0.70 19.31 3.14
CA LEU A 4 -0.07 18.86 4.38
C LEU A 4 -0.08 17.32 4.36
N SER A 5 1.05 16.64 4.29
CA SER A 5 1.08 15.17 4.41
C SER A 5 1.77 14.78 5.70
N VAL A 6 0.98 14.56 6.77
CA VAL A 6 1.50 14.19 8.09
C VAL A 6 1.21 12.72 8.36
N PRO A 7 2.25 11.86 8.49
CA PRO A 7 2.05 10.44 8.77
C PRO A 7 1.53 10.25 10.19
N CYS A 8 0.52 9.40 10.33
CA CYS A 8 -0.11 9.06 11.60
C CYS A 8 -0.34 7.54 11.71
N ARG A 9 -0.58 7.09 12.95
CA ARG A 9 -1.08 5.74 13.23
C ARG A 9 -2.56 5.83 13.57
N MET A 10 -3.35 4.87 13.12
CA MET A 10 -4.76 4.80 13.46
C MET A 10 -5.08 3.46 14.12
N ASN A 11 -6.00 3.47 15.07
CA ASN A 11 -6.51 2.30 15.75
C ASN A 11 -8.03 2.25 15.59
N VAL A 12 -8.51 1.11 15.09
CA VAL A 12 -9.93 0.85 14.87
C VAL A 12 -10.28 -0.46 15.57
N GLY A 13 -11.04 -0.38 16.67
CA GLY A 13 -11.44 -1.57 17.42
C GLY A 13 -10.26 -2.44 17.90
N GLY A 14 -9.11 -1.83 18.21
CA GLY A 14 -7.90 -2.54 18.65
C GLY A 14 -6.94 -2.94 17.50
N LYS A 15 -7.31 -2.71 16.24
CA LYS A 15 -6.45 -2.96 15.08
C LYS A 15 -5.71 -1.70 14.67
N TRP A 16 -4.39 -1.75 14.76
CA TRP A 16 -3.52 -0.64 14.37
C TRP A 16 -3.12 -0.70 12.90
N SER A 17 -3.22 0.45 12.22
CA SER A 17 -2.79 0.64 10.83
C SER A 17 -2.15 2.02 10.65
N SER A 18 -1.53 2.26 9.50
CA SER A 18 -0.92 3.54 9.16
C SER A 18 -1.87 4.38 8.30
N GLY A 19 -1.74 5.69 8.40
CA GLY A 19 -2.45 6.65 7.55
C GLY A 19 -1.69 7.95 7.41
N CYS A 20 -2.23 8.87 6.61
CA CYS A 20 -1.71 10.23 6.46
C CYS A 20 -2.84 11.24 6.62
N ILE A 21 -2.61 12.25 7.43
CA ILE A 21 -3.47 13.42 7.59
C ILE A 21 -3.13 14.40 6.45
N HIS A 22 -4.14 14.80 5.69
CA HIS A 22 -4.03 15.68 4.52
C HIS A 22 -4.47 17.11 4.80
N GLU A 23 -5.54 17.24 5.60
CA GLU A 23 -6.12 18.52 5.97
C GLU A 23 -6.62 18.43 7.41
N LEU A 24 -6.57 19.56 8.11
CA LEU A 24 -7.01 19.68 9.49
C LEU A 24 -7.81 20.98 9.67
N SER A 25 -8.89 20.86 10.42
CA SER A 25 -9.72 21.96 10.91
C SER A 25 -10.01 21.73 12.39
N ASP A 26 -10.57 22.73 13.07
CA ASP A 26 -10.94 22.64 14.48
C ASP A 26 -11.94 21.52 14.80
N LYS A 27 -12.70 21.01 13.81
CA LYS A 27 -13.75 20.00 14.04
C LYS A 27 -13.50 18.68 13.34
N GLY A 28 -12.42 18.56 12.60
CA GLY A 28 -12.19 17.38 11.80
C GLY A 28 -10.97 17.44 10.90
N MET A 29 -10.72 16.33 10.24
CA MET A 29 -9.56 16.14 9.39
C MET A 29 -9.87 15.23 8.21
N LEU A 30 -9.11 15.43 7.14
CA LEU A 30 -9.03 14.54 6.01
C LEU A 30 -7.89 13.55 6.23
N VAL A 31 -8.19 12.25 6.17
CA VAL A 31 -7.20 11.19 6.36
C VAL A 31 -7.23 10.24 5.18
N SER A 32 -6.08 9.68 4.83
CA SER A 32 -5.97 8.57 3.90
C SER A 32 -5.41 7.32 4.56
N SER A 33 -5.86 6.16 4.12
CA SER A 33 -5.28 4.86 4.48
C SER A 33 -5.57 3.82 3.41
N SER A 34 -4.79 2.74 3.41
CA SER A 34 -5.02 1.58 2.55
C SER A 34 -6.30 0.81 2.91
N GLU A 35 -6.68 0.82 4.18
CA GLU A 35 -7.88 0.16 4.70
C GLU A 35 -8.71 1.20 5.45
N PRO A 36 -9.49 2.00 4.71
CA PRO A 36 -10.23 3.12 5.27
C PRO A 36 -11.43 2.59 6.08
N PRO A 37 -11.67 3.10 7.31
CA PRO A 37 -12.73 2.55 8.16
C PRO A 37 -14.13 2.86 7.59
N PRO A 38 -15.14 2.02 7.88
CA PRO A 38 -16.52 2.29 7.47
C PRO A 38 -17.07 3.59 8.04
N LEU A 39 -18.06 4.16 7.37
CA LEU A 39 -18.80 5.33 7.86
C LEU A 39 -19.33 5.09 9.28
N GLY A 40 -19.17 6.09 10.14
CA GLY A 40 -19.66 6.06 11.52
C GLY A 40 -18.73 5.35 12.51
N THR A 41 -17.65 4.73 12.04
CA THR A 41 -16.66 4.04 12.89
C THR A 41 -15.88 5.04 13.74
N TYR A 42 -15.63 4.69 15.00
CA TYR A 42 -14.71 5.44 15.85
C TYR A 42 -13.26 5.06 15.57
N VAL A 43 -12.43 6.07 15.41
CA VAL A 43 -11.01 5.95 15.10
C VAL A 43 -10.22 6.69 16.17
N GLU A 44 -9.16 6.06 16.64
CA GLU A 44 -8.13 6.70 17.45
C GLU A 44 -6.92 6.96 16.56
N ILE A 45 -6.56 8.23 16.36
CA ILE A 45 -5.43 8.65 15.54
C ILE A 45 -4.31 9.12 16.48
N ARG A 46 -3.12 8.57 16.30
CA ARG A 46 -1.92 8.91 17.08
C ARG A 46 -0.86 9.56 16.21
N ARG A 47 -0.32 10.67 16.71
CA ARG A 47 0.79 11.42 16.11
C ARG A 47 1.69 11.95 17.22
N GLY A 48 2.89 11.40 17.35
CA GLY A 48 3.79 11.76 18.45
C GLY A 48 3.14 11.43 19.80
N THR A 49 2.93 12.47 20.61
CA THR A 49 2.23 12.38 21.89
C THR A 49 0.73 12.66 21.78
N LEU A 50 0.26 13.20 20.65
CA LEU A 50 -1.16 13.47 20.43
C LEU A 50 -1.94 12.18 20.20
N ILE A 51 -3.05 12.08 20.93
CA ILE A 51 -4.09 11.07 20.75
C ILE A 51 -5.36 11.82 20.40
N ILE A 52 -5.90 11.50 19.24
CA ILE A 52 -7.05 12.16 18.65
C ILE A 52 -8.15 11.13 18.48
N ILE A 53 -9.30 11.35 19.11
CA ILE A 53 -10.46 10.46 18.95
C ILE A 53 -11.47 11.13 18.04
N GLY A 54 -11.98 10.39 17.07
CA GLY A 54 -12.98 10.90 16.14
C GLY A 54 -13.86 9.82 15.55
N ARG A 55 -14.87 10.26 14.81
CA ARG A 55 -15.82 9.40 14.09
C ARG A 55 -15.72 9.66 12.60
N VAL A 56 -15.67 8.61 11.80
CA VAL A 56 -15.71 8.72 10.33
C VAL A 56 -17.07 9.27 9.91
N VAL A 57 -17.08 10.39 9.18
CA VAL A 57 -18.30 11.10 8.72
C VAL A 57 -18.54 11.00 7.22
N TRP A 58 -17.54 10.60 6.45
CA TRP A 58 -17.68 10.20 5.05
C TRP A 58 -16.47 9.34 4.67
N ASN A 59 -16.63 8.48 3.67
CA ASN A 59 -15.58 7.63 3.11
C ASN A 59 -15.67 7.67 1.58
N GLY A 60 -14.54 7.99 0.92
CA GLY A 60 -14.42 8.11 -0.53
C GLY A 60 -13.41 7.11 -1.12
N GLY A 61 -13.37 5.89 -0.60
CA GLY A 61 -12.33 4.93 -0.93
C GLY A 61 -11.09 5.22 -0.09
N SER A 62 -9.96 5.53 -0.71
CA SER A 62 -8.67 5.70 -0.01
C SER A 62 -8.60 6.90 0.96
N ARG A 63 -9.57 7.82 0.90
CA ARG A 63 -9.67 9.02 1.73
C ARG A 63 -10.99 9.02 2.51
N PHE A 64 -10.95 9.52 3.73
CA PHE A 64 -12.12 9.61 4.59
C PHE A 64 -12.04 10.84 5.50
N GLY A 65 -13.20 11.38 5.81
CA GLY A 65 -13.33 12.50 6.74
C GLY A 65 -13.58 12.00 8.15
N VAL A 66 -12.86 12.57 9.12
CA VAL A 66 -13.02 12.27 10.54
C VAL A 66 -13.50 13.53 11.23
N ARG A 67 -14.63 13.45 11.95
CA ARG A 67 -15.06 14.48 12.89
C ARG A 67 -14.47 14.16 14.25
N THR A 68 -13.74 15.12 14.81
CA THR A 68 -13.02 14.94 16.07
C THR A 68 -13.96 15.16 17.25
N GLN A 69 -13.69 14.52 18.39
CA GLN A 69 -14.42 14.76 19.63
C GLN A 69 -14.07 16.13 20.21
N ASP A 70 -12.77 16.43 20.27
CA ASP A 70 -12.22 17.68 20.78
C ASP A 70 -11.61 18.53 19.65
N PRO A 71 -11.51 19.86 19.85
CA PRO A 71 -10.85 20.73 18.90
C PRO A 71 -9.35 20.46 18.83
N ILE A 72 -8.78 20.54 17.62
CA ILE A 72 -7.37 20.21 17.36
C ILE A 72 -6.71 21.39 16.68
N SER A 73 -5.64 21.89 17.29
CA SER A 73 -4.81 22.95 16.71
C SER A 73 -3.82 22.37 15.69
N LEU A 74 -3.76 22.98 14.51
CA LEU A 74 -2.73 22.66 13.51
C LEU A 74 -1.31 22.91 14.02
N ALA A 75 -1.12 23.94 14.83
CA ALA A 75 0.19 24.23 15.44
C ALA A 75 0.63 23.07 16.33
N ALA A 76 -0.28 22.51 17.13
CA ALA A 76 -0.01 21.35 17.98
C ALA A 76 0.38 20.12 17.14
N LEU A 77 -0.38 19.82 16.07
CA LEU A 77 -0.09 18.69 15.18
C LEU A 77 1.31 18.79 14.54
N LEU A 78 1.70 20.00 14.13
CA LEU A 78 2.99 20.27 13.47
C LEU A 78 4.16 20.32 14.45
N SER A 79 3.94 20.76 15.69
CA SER A 79 4.98 20.81 16.73
C SER A 79 5.33 19.44 17.29
N GLU A 80 4.50 18.42 17.06
CA GLU A 80 4.76 17.09 17.57
C GLU A 80 6.04 16.48 16.98
N PRO A 81 6.98 16.04 17.84
CA PRO A 81 8.15 15.32 17.37
C PRO A 81 7.71 14.07 16.60
N VAL A 82 8.34 13.82 15.45
CA VAL A 82 8.25 12.51 14.79
C VAL A 82 8.93 11.51 15.73
N LEU A 83 8.18 10.95 16.67
CA LEU A 83 8.68 9.90 17.55
C LEU A 83 8.84 8.62 16.73
N ASP A 84 9.98 8.51 16.06
CA ASP A 84 10.41 7.32 15.30
C ASP A 84 10.68 6.12 16.24
N ARG A 85 10.76 6.40 17.55
CA ARG A 85 10.98 5.42 18.61
C ARG A 85 9.84 5.54 19.62
N ARG A 86 9.06 4.46 19.73
CA ARG A 86 8.04 4.23 20.77
C ARG A 86 8.62 4.68 22.13
N GLN A 87 8.21 5.85 22.61
CA GLN A 87 8.36 6.14 24.03
C GLN A 87 7.50 5.10 24.73
N LYS A 88 8.18 4.20 25.45
CA LYS A 88 7.60 3.23 26.36
C LYS A 88 7.00 4.05 27.50
N THR A 89 5.88 4.72 27.26
CA THR A 89 5.05 5.23 28.35
C THR A 89 4.65 4.01 29.14
N ILE A 90 5.13 4.00 30.37
CA ILE A 90 4.92 2.96 31.37
C ILE A 90 3.43 3.03 31.74
N ASP A 91 2.58 2.48 30.89
CA ASP A 91 1.24 2.10 31.32
C ASP A 91 1.39 0.88 32.24
N ARG A 92 1.38 1.15 33.55
CA ARG A 92 1.56 0.14 34.61
C ARG A 92 0.35 -0.80 34.74
N ARG A 93 -0.72 -0.65 33.95
CA ARG A 93 -1.97 -1.40 34.19
C ARG A 93 -2.29 -2.54 33.24
N SER A 94 -1.51 -2.76 32.19
CA SER A 94 -1.86 -3.81 31.21
C SER A 94 -0.65 -4.53 30.63
N ALA A 95 -0.07 -5.45 31.40
CA ALA A 95 0.70 -6.57 30.87
C ALA A 95 0.50 -7.76 31.83
N PRO A 96 0.35 -9.03 31.36
CA PRO A 96 1.31 -9.58 30.39
C PRO A 96 0.83 -10.71 29.44
N ARG A 97 1.76 -11.09 28.53
CA ARG A 97 1.92 -12.36 27.76
C ARG A 97 1.23 -12.52 26.40
N SER A 98 1.85 -11.98 25.35
CA SER A 98 2.00 -12.66 24.02
C SER A 98 2.92 -11.91 23.03
N ASP A 99 3.84 -11.06 23.52
CA ASP A 99 4.48 -10.02 22.69
C ASP A 99 5.83 -10.43 22.06
N SER A 100 6.29 -11.67 22.27
CA SER A 100 7.52 -12.19 21.65
C SER A 100 7.30 -12.90 20.32
N ALA A 101 6.13 -13.53 20.10
CA ALA A 101 5.82 -14.24 18.86
C ALA A 101 5.31 -13.32 17.73
N ARG A 102 4.80 -12.12 18.05
CA ARG A 102 4.29 -11.16 17.05
C ARG A 102 5.36 -10.27 16.41
N ARG A 103 6.53 -10.14 17.06
CA ARG A 103 7.63 -9.26 16.61
C ARG A 103 8.29 -9.71 15.32
N THR A 104 8.16 -10.97 14.93
CA THR A 104 8.63 -11.48 13.62
C THR A 104 7.61 -11.26 12.50
N VAL A 105 6.32 -11.06 12.81
CA VAL A 105 5.27 -10.84 11.80
C VAL A 105 5.15 -9.35 11.42
N ASP A 106 5.30 -8.44 12.40
CA ASP A 106 5.09 -7.01 12.15
C ASP A 106 6.23 -6.31 11.39
N ARG A 107 7.41 -6.95 11.27
CA ARG A 107 8.49 -6.45 10.41
C ARG A 107 8.22 -6.67 8.92
N SER A 108 7.16 -7.41 8.56
CA SER A 108 6.76 -7.69 7.18
C SER A 108 5.77 -6.69 6.59
N ALA A 109 5.28 -5.71 7.36
CA ALA A 109 4.25 -4.77 6.88
C ALA A 109 4.81 -3.57 6.07
N SER A 110 6.13 -3.38 6.03
CA SER A 110 6.75 -2.25 5.32
C SER A 110 7.11 -2.53 3.86
N SER A 111 6.87 -3.75 3.34
CA SER A 111 7.30 -4.15 1.98
C SER A 111 6.18 -4.21 0.93
N ARG A 112 4.94 -3.80 1.25
CA ARG A 112 3.84 -3.92 0.27
C ARG A 112 3.97 -2.99 -0.94
N HIS A 113 4.68 -1.86 -0.81
CA HIS A 113 4.98 -0.98 -1.96
C HIS A 113 6.10 -1.50 -2.88
N ARG A 114 6.77 -2.62 -2.54
CA ARG A 114 7.68 -3.30 -3.48
C ARG A 114 6.99 -4.46 -4.23
N SER A 115 5.84 -4.95 -3.78
CA SER A 115 5.21 -6.16 -4.34
C SER A 115 4.49 -5.91 -5.66
N SER A 116 3.84 -4.75 -5.86
CA SER A 116 3.12 -4.47 -7.10
C SER A 116 4.06 -4.29 -8.30
N ALA A 117 5.25 -3.72 -8.09
CA ALA A 117 6.26 -3.60 -9.14
C ALA A 117 6.76 -4.97 -9.63
N PHE A 118 6.88 -5.96 -8.73
CA PHE A 118 7.26 -7.33 -9.11
C PHE A 118 6.15 -8.06 -9.87
N GLU A 119 4.88 -7.83 -9.53
CA GLU A 119 3.75 -8.45 -10.21
C GLU A 119 3.66 -8.02 -11.68
N PHE A 120 3.79 -6.72 -11.96
CA PHE A 120 3.83 -6.21 -13.34
C PHE A 120 5.02 -6.79 -14.13
N LEU A 121 6.17 -6.94 -13.48
CA LEU A 121 7.38 -7.47 -14.13
C LEU A 121 7.22 -8.96 -14.49
N CYS A 122 6.60 -9.76 -13.62
CA CYS A 122 6.29 -11.16 -13.91
C CYS A 122 5.31 -11.32 -15.07
N ILE A 123 4.25 -10.50 -15.13
CA ILE A 123 3.26 -10.56 -16.22
C ILE A 123 3.90 -10.20 -17.56
N VAL A 124 4.71 -9.13 -17.59
CA VAL A 124 5.42 -8.71 -18.81
C VAL A 124 6.42 -9.76 -19.27
N ALA A 125 7.19 -10.35 -18.34
CA ALA A 125 8.15 -11.40 -18.66
C ALA A 125 7.47 -12.66 -19.22
N LEU A 126 6.35 -13.09 -18.63
CA LEU A 126 5.56 -14.22 -19.14
C LEU A 126 5.00 -13.93 -20.54
N GLY A 127 4.42 -12.75 -20.75
CA GLY A 127 3.89 -12.35 -22.05
C GLY A 127 4.97 -12.32 -23.14
N ALA A 128 6.14 -11.76 -22.84
CA ALA A 128 7.28 -11.74 -23.75
C ALA A 128 7.79 -13.15 -24.07
N GLY A 129 7.84 -14.05 -23.08
CA GLY A 129 8.23 -15.44 -23.27
C GLY A 129 7.29 -16.21 -24.18
N VAL A 130 5.97 -16.09 -23.98
CA VAL A 130 4.95 -16.73 -24.83
C VAL A 130 5.01 -16.20 -26.26
N ALA A 131 5.13 -14.88 -26.44
CA ALA A 131 5.25 -14.27 -27.76
C ALA A 131 6.53 -14.72 -28.49
N GLY A 132 7.67 -14.77 -27.79
CA GLY A 132 8.92 -15.27 -28.33
C GLY A 132 8.83 -16.73 -28.75
N PHE A 133 8.22 -17.59 -27.92
CA PHE A 133 8.02 -19.00 -28.23
C PHE A 133 7.12 -19.20 -29.45
N ALA A 134 6.03 -18.43 -29.55
CA ALA A 134 5.14 -18.45 -30.71
C ALA A 134 5.86 -18.02 -32.01
N ALA A 135 6.73 -17.00 -31.92
CA ALA A 135 7.51 -16.55 -33.08
C ALA A 135 8.52 -17.62 -33.55
N VAL A 136 9.25 -18.25 -32.61
CA VAL A 136 10.22 -19.31 -32.93
C VAL A 136 9.54 -20.55 -33.51
N SER A 137 8.43 -20.99 -32.90
CA SER A 137 7.66 -22.13 -33.42
C SER A 137 7.08 -21.86 -34.80
N SER A 138 6.58 -20.65 -35.06
CA SER A 138 6.11 -20.25 -36.39
C SER A 138 7.24 -20.23 -37.42
N TYR A 139 8.41 -19.73 -37.05
CA TYR A 139 9.59 -19.71 -37.92
C TYR A 139 10.06 -21.13 -38.29
N HIS A 140 10.14 -22.03 -37.33
CA HIS A 140 10.48 -23.44 -37.60
C HIS A 140 9.42 -24.16 -38.44
N ALA A 141 8.14 -23.90 -38.17
CA ALA A 141 7.04 -24.49 -38.94
C ALA A 141 7.02 -24.04 -40.41
N LEU A 142 7.42 -22.78 -40.68
CA LEU A 142 7.41 -22.22 -42.03
C LEU A 142 8.72 -22.45 -42.79
N SER A 143 9.87 -22.49 -42.11
CA SER A 143 11.18 -22.65 -42.76
C SER A 143 11.37 -24.03 -43.40
N ALA A 144 10.90 -25.10 -42.75
CA ALA A 144 11.01 -26.46 -43.27
C ALA A 144 10.29 -26.68 -44.61
N PRO A 145 8.99 -26.33 -44.77
CA PRO A 145 8.30 -26.49 -46.05
C PRO A 145 8.81 -25.52 -47.13
N LEU A 146 9.16 -24.28 -46.77
CA LEU A 146 9.72 -23.31 -47.73
C LEU A 146 11.07 -23.79 -48.29
N ALA A 147 11.96 -24.31 -47.46
CA ALA A 147 13.23 -24.88 -47.92
C ALA A 147 13.02 -26.07 -48.87
N ALA A 148 12.02 -26.92 -48.59
CA ALA A 148 11.69 -28.04 -49.47
C ALA A 148 11.17 -27.57 -50.85
N THR A 149 10.36 -26.50 -50.88
CA THR A 149 9.88 -25.92 -52.16
C THR A 149 11.00 -25.28 -52.97
N VAL A 150 11.97 -24.63 -52.33
CA VAL A 150 13.12 -24.03 -53.02
C VAL A 150 13.97 -25.12 -53.69
N VAL A 151 14.25 -26.22 -53.00
CA VAL A 151 15.02 -27.34 -53.59
C VAL A 151 14.29 -28.00 -54.76
N LEU A 152 12.96 -28.16 -54.67
CA LEU A 152 12.16 -28.71 -55.78
C LEU A 152 12.13 -27.79 -57.00
N LEU A 153 12.08 -26.47 -56.79
CA LEU A 153 12.12 -25.49 -57.87
C LEU A 153 13.51 -25.38 -58.53
N ASP A 154 14.59 -25.42 -57.74
CA ASP A 154 15.96 -25.43 -58.27
C ASP A 154 16.30 -26.73 -59.02
N GLY A 155 15.85 -27.88 -58.50
CA GLY A 155 16.05 -29.18 -59.14
C GLY A 155 15.26 -29.40 -60.43
N ALA A 156 14.19 -28.62 -60.65
CA ALA A 156 13.42 -28.63 -61.90
C ALA A 156 13.98 -27.68 -62.99
N ALA A 157 14.96 -26.84 -62.63
CA ALA A 157 15.58 -25.86 -63.53
C ALA A 157 16.93 -26.32 -64.12
N GLN A 158 17.41 -27.53 -63.79
CA GLN A 158 18.56 -28.21 -64.41
C GLN A 158 18.09 -29.28 -65.39
#